data_AF-A0A9W5ASQ0-F1
#
_entry.id   AF-A0A9W5ASQ0-F1
#
_cell.length_a   1.000
_cell.length_b   1.000
_cell.length_c   1.000
_cell.angle_alpha   90.00
_cell.angle_beta   90.00
_cell.angle_gamma   90.00
#
_symmetry.space_group_name_H-M   'P 1'
#
loop_
_entity.id
_entity.type
_entity.pdbx_description
1 polymer ?
#
loop_
_entity_poly.entity_id
_entity_poly.type
_entity_poly.pdbx_seq_one_letter_code
_entity_poly.pdbx_strand_id
1 'polypeptide(L)'
;MLKEIIKKYKFDFKEDRIGPDCPFTHWKLYFKNTIEKLCNSKFAYFGEKAEFRASAYAITYFKISLGNNIVIRPNSMLFASPNVGGGGIVIEYNVMLGSGVHIYCKS
;
A
#
# COMPACT_ATOMS: atom_id res chain seq x y z
N MET A 1 13.25 -18.18 16.81
CA MET A 1 11.83 -18.17 16.39
C MET A 1 10.97 -17.09 17.08
N LEU A 2 10.56 -17.21 18.35
CA LEU A 2 9.62 -16.23 18.96
C LEU A 2 10.11 -14.76 18.93
N LYS A 3 11.38 -14.54 19.28
CA LYS A 3 12.00 -13.19 19.20
C LYS A 3 12.01 -12.64 17.77
N GLU A 4 12.17 -13.49 16.76
CA GLU A 4 12.18 -13.09 15.35
C GLU A 4 10.77 -12.73 14.87
N ILE A 5 9.76 -13.51 15.26
CA ILE A 5 8.35 -13.22 14.99
C ILE A 5 7.96 -11.86 15.57
N ILE A 6 8.33 -11.58 16.83
CA ILE A 6 8.05 -10.28 17.47
C ILE A 6 8.77 -9.13 16.74
N LYS A 7 10.04 -9.34 16.35
CA LYS A 7 10.79 -8.35 15.56
C LYS A 7 10.12 -8.09 14.21
N LYS A 8 9.70 -9.14 13.51
CA LYS A 8 9.02 -9.06 12.21
C LYS A 8 7.66 -8.38 12.32
N TYR A 9 6.87 -8.70 13.34
CA TYR A 9 5.62 -8.01 13.64
C TYR A 9 5.83 -6.51 13.83
N LYS A 10 6.79 -6.11 14.68
CA LYS A 10 7.11 -4.69 14.89
C LYS A 10 7.57 -4.01 13.61
N PHE A 11 8.39 -4.70 12.81
CA PHE A 11 8.87 -4.21 11.52
C PHE A 11 7.71 -3.96 10.55
N ASP A 12 6.83 -4.94 10.33
CA ASP A 12 5.73 -4.85 9.37
C ASP A 12 4.77 -3.69 9.64
N PHE A 13 4.58 -3.33 10.91
CA PHE A 13 3.74 -2.20 11.28
C PHE A 13 4.43 -0.86 11.24
N LYS A 14 5.76 -0.82 11.44
CA LYS A 14 6.56 0.41 11.44
C LYS A 14 7.00 0.82 10.04
N GLU A 15 7.31 -0.16 9.21
CA GLU A 15 7.88 0.05 7.89
C GLU A 15 6.88 0.75 6.97
N ASP A 16 7.43 1.60 6.11
CA ASP A 16 6.69 2.40 5.14
C ASP A 16 6.37 1.61 3.87
N ARG A 17 5.80 0.43 4.08
CA ARG A 17 5.36 -0.46 3.00
C ARG A 17 4.17 -1.32 3.41
N ILE A 18 3.40 -1.72 2.40
CA ILE A 18 2.34 -2.72 2.49
C ILE A 18 2.55 -3.68 1.32
N GLY A 19 2.54 -4.98 1.57
CA GLY A 19 2.73 -5.99 0.53
C GLY A 19 2.98 -7.37 1.14
N PRO A 20 2.98 -8.44 0.33
CA PRO A 20 3.30 -9.80 0.77
C PRO A 20 4.60 -9.93 1.61
N ASP A 21 5.55 -9.01 1.46
CA ASP A 21 6.77 -8.96 2.26
C ASP A 21 6.55 -8.50 3.71
N CYS A 22 5.40 -7.89 4.00
CA CYS A 22 4.93 -7.55 5.35
C CYS A 22 3.68 -8.38 5.72
N PRO A 23 3.82 -9.69 6.01
CA PRO A 23 2.70 -10.60 6.23
C PRO A 23 1.70 -10.12 7.30
N PHE A 24 2.15 -9.47 8.37
CA PHE A 24 1.27 -9.06 9.47
C PHE A 24 0.35 -7.87 9.11
N THR A 25 0.74 -7.03 8.15
CA THR A 25 -0.13 -5.99 7.60
C THR A 25 -0.83 -6.46 6.33
N HIS A 26 -0.19 -7.28 5.52
CA HIS A 26 -0.76 -7.88 4.31
C HIS A 26 -2.00 -8.74 4.58
N TRP A 27 -2.01 -9.55 5.63
CA TRP A 27 -3.18 -10.38 5.96
C TRP A 27 -4.46 -9.55 6.19
N LYS A 28 -4.31 -8.29 6.61
CA LYS A 28 -5.44 -7.36 6.77
C LYS A 28 -6.07 -6.94 5.44
N LEU A 29 -5.40 -7.15 4.32
CA LEU A 29 -5.94 -6.83 2.99
C LEU A 29 -7.05 -7.80 2.56
N TYR A 30 -7.22 -8.95 3.24
CA TYR A 30 -8.27 -9.91 2.93
C TYR A 30 -9.63 -9.57 3.55
N PHE A 31 -9.69 -8.64 4.52
CA PHE A 31 -10.96 -8.24 5.14
C PHE A 31 -11.22 -6.75 4.90
N LYS A 32 -12.40 -6.44 4.36
CA LYS A 32 -12.80 -5.07 3.98
C LYS A 32 -12.60 -4.06 5.12
N ASN A 33 -13.12 -4.35 6.31
CA ASN A 33 -13.02 -3.41 7.43
C ASN A 33 -11.57 -3.17 7.89
N THR A 34 -10.68 -4.15 7.71
CA THR A 34 -9.28 -3.99 8.09
C THR A 34 -8.46 -3.33 7.00
N ILE A 35 -8.82 -3.51 5.71
CA ILE A 35 -8.19 -2.80 4.59
C ILE A 35 -8.44 -1.30 4.71
N GLU A 36 -9.70 -0.91 4.93
CA GLU A 36 -10.08 0.50 5.02
C GLU A 36 -9.34 1.17 6.18
N LYS A 37 -9.34 0.55 7.37
CA LYS A 37 -8.60 1.10 8.51
C LYS A 37 -7.09 1.18 8.28
N LEU A 38 -6.49 0.12 7.72
CA LEU A 38 -5.04 0.09 7.48
C LEU A 38 -4.66 1.14 6.43
N CYS A 39 -5.29 1.11 5.26
CA CYS A 39 -4.97 1.98 4.15
C CYS A 39 -5.23 3.46 4.47
N ASN A 40 -6.34 3.80 5.14
CA ASN A 40 -6.60 5.17 5.59
C ASN A 40 -5.54 5.68 6.58
N SER A 41 -5.00 4.80 7.45
CA SER A 41 -3.95 5.19 8.41
C SER A 41 -2.55 5.31 7.80
N LYS A 42 -2.37 4.83 6.57
CA LYS A 42 -1.06 4.64 5.95
C LYS A 42 -0.90 5.55 4.74
N PHE A 43 -1.74 5.42 3.73
CA PHE A 43 -1.63 6.18 2.49
C PHE A 43 -1.74 7.69 2.73
N ALA A 44 -1.13 8.49 1.84
CA ALA A 44 -1.27 9.95 1.85
C ALA A 44 -2.75 10.35 1.74
N TYR A 45 -3.48 9.65 0.88
CA TYR A 45 -4.92 9.72 0.75
C TYR A 45 -5.45 8.36 0.29
N PHE A 46 -6.54 7.89 0.90
CA PHE A 46 -7.24 6.68 0.52
C PHE A 46 -8.73 6.98 0.41
N GLY A 47 -9.18 7.24 -0.82
CA GLY A 47 -10.52 7.73 -1.10
C GLY A 47 -11.64 6.74 -0.78
N GLU A 48 -12.86 7.25 -0.79
CA GLU A 48 -14.05 6.45 -0.57
C GLU A 48 -14.17 5.35 -1.64
N LYS A 49 -14.52 4.14 -1.23
CA LYS A 49 -14.62 2.95 -2.11
C LYS A 49 -13.32 2.60 -2.84
N ALA A 50 -12.17 3.09 -2.38
CA ALA A 50 -10.89 2.61 -2.85
C ALA A 50 -10.62 1.18 -2.36
N GLU A 51 -10.08 0.33 -3.23
CA GLU A 51 -9.67 -1.04 -2.94
C GLU A 51 -8.18 -1.21 -3.25
N PHE A 52 -7.40 -1.58 -2.24
CA PHE A 52 -6.01 -1.99 -2.42
C PHE A 52 -5.89 -3.50 -2.21
N ARG A 53 -6.12 -4.29 -3.26
CA ARG A 53 -6.33 -5.73 -3.11
C ARG A 53 -5.08 -6.44 -2.62
N ALA A 54 -5.31 -7.55 -1.90
CA ALA A 54 -4.23 -8.41 -1.44
C ALA A 54 -3.27 -8.77 -2.59
N SER A 55 -2.00 -8.83 -2.23
CA SER A 55 -0.83 -9.07 -3.11
C SER A 55 -0.39 -7.88 -3.95
N ALA A 56 -1.06 -6.74 -3.88
CA ALA A 56 -0.47 -5.48 -4.32
C ALA A 56 0.60 -5.00 -3.32
N TYR A 57 1.58 -4.27 -3.83
CA TYR A 57 2.65 -3.65 -3.05
C TYR A 57 2.56 -2.13 -3.14
N ALA A 58 2.71 -1.46 -2.00
CA ALA A 58 2.87 -0.03 -1.89
C ALA A 58 4.12 0.24 -1.05
N ILE A 59 5.07 1.00 -1.59
CA ILE A 59 6.28 1.44 -0.87
C ILE A 59 6.29 2.96 -0.85
N THR A 60 6.62 3.53 0.30
CA THR A 60 6.54 4.96 0.54
C THR A 60 5.09 5.45 0.44
N TYR A 61 4.20 4.76 1.15
CA TYR A 61 2.76 4.93 1.01
C TYR A 61 2.28 6.33 1.41
N PHE A 62 3.05 7.06 2.25
CA PHE A 62 2.70 8.42 2.66
C PHE A 62 2.84 9.43 1.52
N LYS A 63 3.37 9.01 0.36
CA LYS A 63 3.42 9.78 -0.89
C LYS A 63 2.52 9.21 -1.99
N ILE A 64 1.70 8.21 -1.65
CA ILE A 64 0.77 7.58 -2.58
C ILE A 64 -0.63 8.04 -2.21
N SER A 65 -1.30 8.71 -3.15
CA SER A 65 -2.69 9.14 -3.02
C SER A 65 -3.55 8.34 -3.99
N LEU A 66 -4.55 7.64 -3.45
CA LEU A 66 -5.57 6.94 -4.22
C LEU A 66 -6.88 7.68 -4.02
N GLY A 67 -7.48 8.19 -5.09
CA GLY A 67 -8.75 8.90 -5.03
C GLY A 67 -9.96 7.99 -4.81
N ASN A 68 -11.14 8.52 -5.10
CA ASN A 68 -12.39 7.79 -4.89
C ASN A 68 -12.64 6.75 -5.99
N ASN A 69 -13.23 5.62 -5.60
CA ASN A 69 -13.60 4.52 -6.49
C ASN A 69 -12.40 4.00 -7.32
N ILE A 70 -11.27 3.80 -6.64
CA ILE A 70 -10.04 3.23 -7.21
C ILE A 70 -9.97 1.74 -6.93
N VAL A 71 -9.51 0.95 -7.90
CA VAL A 71 -9.20 -0.48 -7.68
C VAL A 71 -7.77 -0.77 -8.09
N ILE A 72 -6.93 -1.12 -7.12
CA ILE A 72 -5.59 -1.65 -7.37
C ILE A 72 -5.65 -3.17 -7.28
N ARG A 73 -5.37 -3.86 -8.39
CA ARG A 73 -5.44 -5.31 -8.46
C ARG A 73 -4.15 -6.00 -7.96
N PRO A 74 -4.24 -7.29 -7.61
CA PRO A 74 -3.11 -8.07 -7.11
C PRO A 74 -1.85 -7.97 -7.97
N ASN A 75 -0.69 -8.17 -7.33
CA ASN A 75 0.64 -8.16 -7.94
C ASN A 75 1.07 -6.80 -8.54
N SER A 76 0.28 -5.75 -8.36
CA SER A 76 0.69 -4.40 -8.75
C SER A 76 1.75 -3.83 -7.79
N MET A 77 2.65 -2.99 -8.28
CA MET A 77 3.71 -2.36 -7.50
C MET A 77 3.62 -0.84 -7.63
N LEU A 78 3.34 -0.14 -6.54
CA LEU A 78 3.25 1.32 -6.49
C LEU A 78 4.38 1.83 -5.58
N PHE A 79 5.53 2.16 -6.16
CA PHE A 79 6.71 2.56 -5.39
C PHE A 79 7.00 4.04 -5.61
N ALA A 80 6.65 4.85 -4.62
CA ALA A 80 7.02 6.27 -4.60
C ALA A 80 8.48 6.44 -4.18
N SER A 81 9.05 7.61 -4.43
CA SER A 81 10.44 7.89 -4.07
C SER A 81 10.59 8.13 -2.57
N PRO A 82 11.54 7.49 -1.88
CA PRO A 82 11.76 7.70 -0.44
C PRO A 82 12.42 9.06 -0.12
N ASN A 83 13.04 9.72 -1.10
CA ASN A 83 13.83 10.93 -0.88
C ASN A 83 12.95 12.15 -0.59
N VAL A 84 13.43 13.08 0.24
CA VAL A 84 12.80 14.39 0.41
C VAL A 84 12.77 15.11 -0.95
N GLY A 85 11.61 15.61 -1.37
CA GLY A 85 11.41 16.21 -2.70
C GLY A 85 11.27 15.21 -3.86
N GLY A 86 11.44 13.91 -3.62
CA GLY A 86 11.26 12.86 -4.63
C GLY A 86 9.79 12.63 -4.99
N GLY A 87 9.56 12.10 -6.20
CA GLY A 87 8.23 11.92 -6.79
C GLY A 87 7.29 11.03 -5.97
N GLY A 88 6.01 11.42 -5.96
CA GLY A 88 4.88 10.65 -5.41
C GLY A 88 4.01 10.04 -6.52
N ILE A 89 3.03 9.24 -6.11
CA ILE A 89 2.05 8.62 -7.01
C ILE A 89 0.68 9.18 -6.66
N VAL A 90 -0.01 9.74 -7.63
CA VAL A 90 -1.41 10.18 -7.49
C VAL A 90 -2.23 9.46 -8.54
N ILE A 91 -3.19 8.65 -8.09
CA ILE A 91 -4.20 8.02 -8.93
C ILE A 91 -5.52 8.69 -8.55
N GLU A 92 -6.17 9.36 -9.50
CA GLU A 92 -7.33 10.20 -9.23
C GLU A 92 -8.61 9.38 -9.00
N TYR A 93 -9.65 9.54 -9.80
CA TYR A 93 -10.98 8.98 -9.50
C TYR A 93 -11.41 7.99 -10.59
N ASN A 94 -12.18 6.96 -10.20
CA ASN A 94 -12.77 5.99 -11.12
C ASN A 94 -11.75 5.25 -12.02
N VAL A 95 -10.57 4.94 -11.47
CA VAL A 95 -9.51 4.21 -12.17
C VAL A 95 -9.36 2.79 -11.60
N MET A 96 -9.16 1.83 -12.49
CA MET A 96 -8.71 0.49 -12.12
C MET A 96 -7.32 0.25 -12.70
N LEU A 97 -6.37 -0.14 -11.85
CA LEU A 97 -5.12 -0.74 -12.31
C LEU A 97 -5.31 -2.24 -12.46
N GLY A 98 -4.94 -2.77 -13.63
CA GLY A 98 -4.88 -4.20 -13.88
C GLY A 98 -3.90 -4.92 -12.95
N SER A 99 -3.97 -6.26 -12.91
CA SER A 99 -3.01 -7.03 -12.12
C SER A 99 -1.60 -6.89 -12.71
N GLY A 100 -0.58 -6.78 -11.85
CA GLY A 100 0.81 -6.69 -12.32
C GLY A 100 1.16 -5.35 -12.97
N VAL A 101 0.44 -4.26 -12.65
CA VAL A 101 0.84 -2.91 -13.07
C VAL A 101 1.92 -2.38 -12.15
N HIS A 102 3.02 -1.90 -12.72
CA HIS A 102 4.18 -1.43 -11.97
C HIS A 102 4.42 0.06 -12.24
N ILE A 103 4.48 0.86 -11.17
CA ILE A 103 4.77 2.30 -11.20
C ILE A 103 5.93 2.55 -10.25
N TYR A 104 7.02 3.10 -10.77
CA TYR A 104 8.23 3.42 -10.01
C TYR A 104 8.57 4.90 -10.19
N CYS A 105 8.57 5.65 -9.10
CA CYS A 105 9.05 7.03 -9.11
C CYS A 105 10.56 7.05 -8.89
N LYS A 106 11.28 7.65 -9.83
CA LYS A 106 12.71 7.91 -9.66
C LYS A 106 12.92 9.03 -8.63
N SER A 107 13.94 8.86 -7.81
CA SER A 107 14.57 9.88 -6.96
C SER A 107 15.23 11.00 -7.74
#